data_AF-A0A2P4XVR9-F1
#
_entry.id   AF-A0A2P4XVR9-F1
#
_cell.length_a   1.000
_cell.length_b   1.000
_cell.length_c   1.000
_cell.angle_alpha   90.00
_cell.angle_beta   90.00
_cell.angle_gamma   90.00
#
_symmetry.space_group_name_H-M   'P 1'
#
loop_
_entity.id
_entity.type
_entity.pdbx_description
1 polymer ?
#
loop_
_entity_poly.entity_id
_entity_poly.type
_entity_poly.pdbx_seq_one_letter_code
_entity_poly.pdbx_strand_id
1 'polypeptide(L)'
;MALPHQNVTRRCSVYAMVARYVRIRDGGGAAFDLIPKTVIYRRFEALLVALSNFKSVTVKPEMEKLSLAEVLALFDSTVQHFYVDEDLLESISESFALTGF
;
A
#
# COMPACT_ATOMS: atom_id res chain seq x y z
N MET A 1 6.88 13.80 -19.97
CA MET A 1 6.08 12.64 -20.41
C MET A 1 5.43 12.09 -19.14
N ALA A 2 4.14 12.38 -18.91
CA ALA A 2 3.43 11.92 -17.72
C ALA A 2 2.94 10.49 -17.97
N LEU A 3 3.18 9.59 -17.03
CA LEU A 3 2.66 8.23 -17.10
C LEU A 3 1.11 8.28 -17.08
N PRO A 4 0.41 7.53 -17.94
CA PRO A 4 -1.05 7.58 -17.99
C PRO A 4 -1.66 7.13 -16.66
N HIS A 5 -2.71 7.84 -16.23
CA HIS A 5 -3.49 7.60 -14.99
C HIS A 5 -3.96 6.14 -14.79
N GLN A 6 -3.99 5.35 -15.88
CA GLN A 6 -4.29 3.91 -15.84
C GLN A 6 -3.28 3.10 -15.03
N ASN A 7 -2.01 3.51 -15.01
CA ASN A 7 -0.92 2.80 -14.33
C ASN A 7 -1.09 2.89 -12.81
N VAL A 8 -1.33 4.12 -12.33
CA VAL A 8 -1.66 4.45 -10.93
C VAL A 8 -2.88 3.64 -10.48
N THR A 9 -3.93 3.62 -11.31
CA THR A 9 -5.20 2.95 -11.01
C THR A 9 -5.03 1.43 -10.88
N ARG A 10 -4.20 0.81 -11.73
CA ARG A 10 -3.86 -0.62 -11.63
C ARG A 10 -3.07 -0.93 -10.35
N ARG A 11 -2.04 -0.13 -10.06
CA ARG A 11 -1.13 -0.33 -8.92
C ARG A 11 -1.80 -0.09 -7.56
N CYS A 12 -2.84 0.74 -7.50
CA CYS A 12 -3.57 1.06 -6.27
C CYS A 12 -4.93 0.34 -6.12
N SER A 13 -5.21 -0.67 -6.96
CA SER A 13 -6.52 -1.35 -7.00
C SER A 13 -6.92 -2.00 -5.67
N VAL A 14 -5.97 -2.64 -4.98
CA VAL A 14 -6.21 -3.26 -3.66
C VAL A 14 -6.50 -2.20 -2.60
N TYR A 15 -5.74 -1.11 -2.57
CA TYR A 15 -6.01 0.03 -1.68
C TYR A 15 -7.41 0.59 -1.91
N ALA A 16 -7.79 0.83 -3.18
CA ALA A 16 -9.10 1.36 -3.53
C ALA A 16 -10.24 0.43 -3.08
N MET A 17 -10.07 -0.88 -3.26
CA MET A 17 -11.04 -1.88 -2.82
C MET A 17 -11.19 -1.92 -1.30
N VAL A 18 -10.09 -2.01 -0.55
CA VAL A 18 -10.11 -2.05 0.92
C VAL A 18 -10.67 -0.75 1.49
N ALA A 19 -10.25 0.40 0.97
CA ALA A 19 -10.77 1.70 1.37
C ALA A 19 -12.29 1.80 1.15
N ARG A 20 -12.78 1.29 0.01
CA ARG A 20 -14.22 1.25 -0.29
C ARG A 20 -14.97 0.34 0.68
N TYR A 21 -14.44 -0.83 0.99
CA TYR A 21 -15.05 -1.77 1.93
C TYR A 21 -15.17 -1.17 3.34
N VAL A 22 -14.09 -0.59 3.86
CA VAL A 22 -14.08 0.05 5.19
C VAL A 22 -15.07 1.21 5.23
N ARG A 23 -15.07 2.08 4.22
CA ARG A 23 -16.03 3.21 4.12
C ARG A 23 -17.50 2.77 4.08
N ILE A 24 -17.84 1.74 3.32
CA ILE A 24 -19.21 1.23 3.26
C ILE A 24 -19.62 0.68 4.63
N ARG A 25 -18.68 0.01 5.32
CA ARG A 25 -18.94 -0.59 6.63
C ARG A 25 -19.04 0.44 7.76
N ASP A 26 -18.24 1.50 7.73
CA ASP A 26 -18.34 2.60 8.70
C ASP A 26 -19.51 3.55 8.40
N GLY A 27 -19.87 3.71 7.12
CA GLY A 27 -21.00 4.56 6.69
C GLY A 27 -22.36 3.85 6.66
N GLY A 28 -22.41 2.55 6.96
CA GLY A 28 -23.58 1.69 6.78
C GLY A 28 -24.74 1.90 7.77
N GLY A 29 -24.61 2.84 8.71
CA GLY A 29 -25.64 3.19 9.70
C GLY A 29 -26.01 2.03 10.64
N ALA A 30 -27.11 2.21 11.38
CA ALA A 30 -27.54 1.36 12.51
C ALA A 30 -27.57 -0.16 12.25
N ALA A 31 -27.73 -0.59 10.99
CA ALA A 31 -27.70 -2.00 10.60
C ALA A 31 -26.33 -2.66 10.79
N PHE A 32 -25.23 -1.90 10.68
CA PHE A 32 -23.87 -2.39 10.93
C PHE A 32 -23.38 -2.09 12.35
N ASP A 33 -23.94 -1.09 13.03
CA ASP A 33 -23.63 -0.80 14.43
C ASP A 33 -24.06 -1.93 15.38
N LEU A 34 -25.11 -2.67 14.99
CA LEU A 34 -25.59 -3.87 15.68
C LEU A 34 -24.74 -5.12 15.39
N ILE A 35 -23.86 -5.08 14.39
CA ILE A 35 -22.99 -6.21 14.02
C ILE A 35 -21.60 -5.96 14.62
N PRO A 36 -21.16 -6.77 15.60
CA PRO A 36 -19.83 -6.61 16.18
C PRO A 36 -18.74 -6.58 15.11
N LYS A 37 -17.83 -5.60 15.19
CA LYS A 37 -16.64 -5.52 14.33
C LYS A 37 -15.81 -6.79 14.54
N THR A 38 -15.89 -7.71 13.57
CA THR A 38 -15.21 -9.01 13.62
C THR A 38 -13.69 -8.84 13.52
N VAL A 39 -12.93 -9.86 13.94
CA VAL A 39 -11.47 -9.89 13.79
C VAL A 39 -11.05 -9.63 12.34
N ILE A 40 -11.80 -10.15 11.38
CA ILE A 40 -11.56 -9.96 9.94
C ILE A 40 -11.67 -8.47 9.56
N TYR A 41 -12.65 -7.75 10.09
CA TYR A 41 -12.81 -6.34 9.82
C TYR A 41 -11.65 -5.50 10.37
N ARG A 42 -11.23 -5.76 11.61
CA ARG A 42 -10.06 -5.10 12.20
C ARG A 42 -8.78 -5.36 11.39
N ARG A 43 -8.65 -6.55 10.79
CA ARG A 43 -7.57 -6.84 9.83
C ARG A 43 -7.66 -6.01 8.56
N PHE A 44 -8.86 -5.74 8.03
CA PHE A 44 -9.04 -4.84 6.90
C PHE A 44 -8.75 -3.37 7.25
N GLU A 45 -9.09 -2.92 8.47
CA GLU A 45 -8.69 -1.58 8.96
C GLU A 45 -7.16 -1.48 9.06
N ALA A 46 -6.49 -2.46 9.68
CA ALA A 46 -5.04 -2.49 9.77
C ALA A 46 -4.36 -2.55 8.38
N LEU A 47 -4.91 -3.35 7.47
CA LEU A 47 -4.45 -3.43 6.09
C LEU A 47 -4.63 -2.09 5.36
N LEU A 48 -5.72 -1.37 5.59
CA LEU A 48 -5.93 -0.05 5.00
C LEU A 48 -4.88 0.96 5.47
N VAL A 49 -4.56 0.96 6.76
CA VAL A 49 -3.51 1.81 7.33
C VAL A 49 -2.15 1.47 6.70
N ALA A 50 -1.80 0.18 6.64
CA ALA A 50 -0.56 -0.27 6.01
C ALA A 50 -0.48 0.15 4.54
N LEU A 51 -1.53 -0.08 3.75
CA LEU A 51 -1.59 0.30 2.34
C LEU A 51 -1.53 1.82 2.13
N SER A 52 -2.04 2.60 3.08
CA SER A 52 -1.99 4.07 3.01
C SER A 52 -0.56 4.61 3.10
N ASN A 53 0.33 3.92 3.83
CA ASN A 53 1.74 4.29 3.92
C ASN A 53 2.46 4.14 2.57
N PHE A 54 2.10 3.13 1.78
CA PHE A 54 2.67 2.90 0.45
C PHE A 54 2.12 3.84 -0.63
N LYS A 55 1.09 4.65 -0.32
CA LYS A 55 0.49 5.57 -1.29
C LYS A 55 1.47 6.68 -1.69
N SER A 56 2.35 7.11 -0.78
CA SER A 56 3.37 8.13 -1.07
C SER A 56 4.37 7.66 -2.13
N VAL A 57 4.92 6.44 -1.99
CA VAL A 57 5.90 5.85 -2.92
C VAL A 57 5.30 5.38 -4.24
N THR A 58 3.99 5.12 -4.30
CA THR A 58 3.32 4.70 -5.54
C THR A 58 2.76 5.85 -6.35
N VAL A 59 2.34 6.95 -5.70
CA VAL A 59 1.68 8.08 -6.37
C VAL A 59 2.62 9.27 -6.58
N LYS A 60 3.47 9.63 -5.60
CA LYS A 60 4.32 10.82 -5.73
C LYS A 60 5.33 10.73 -6.88
N PRO A 61 6.07 9.61 -7.08
CA PRO A 61 7.00 9.50 -8.20
C PRO A 61 6.34 9.52 -9.58
N GLU A 62 5.05 9.17 -9.66
CA GLU A 62 4.28 9.19 -10.91
C GLU A 62 3.65 10.55 -11.21
N MET A 63 3.37 11.37 -10.17
CA MET A 63 2.73 12.69 -10.31
C MET A 63 3.72 13.87 -10.31
N GLU A 64 4.87 13.71 -9.66
CA GLU A 64 5.87 14.75 -9.49
C GLU A 64 7.16 14.38 -10.24
N LYS A 65 7.87 15.37 -10.79
CA LYS A 65 9.23 15.17 -11.31
C LYS A 65 10.20 15.11 -10.14
N LEU A 66 10.26 13.97 -9.49
CA LEU A 66 11.23 13.70 -8.42
C LEU A 66 12.58 13.30 -9.01
N SER A 67 13.65 13.75 -8.37
CA SER A 67 14.99 13.23 -8.56
C SER A 67 15.12 11.80 -8.01
N LEU A 68 16.12 11.06 -8.48
CA LEU A 68 16.39 9.71 -7.98
C LEU A 68 16.61 9.68 -6.47
N ALA A 69 17.28 10.70 -5.91
CA ALA A 69 17.53 10.81 -4.48
C ALA A 69 16.23 10.98 -3.67
N GLU A 70 15.27 11.77 -4.17
CA GLU A 70 13.97 11.96 -3.54
C GLU A 70 13.11 10.69 -3.61
N VAL A 71 13.18 9.96 -4.72
CA VAL A 71 12.53 8.64 -4.83
C VAL A 71 13.12 7.65 -3.83
N LEU A 72 14.44 7.54 -3.75
CA LEU A 72 15.10 6.65 -2.78
C LEU A 72 14.73 7.01 -1.34
N ALA A 73 14.74 8.30 -0.98
CA ALA A 73 14.35 8.75 0.35
C ALA A 73 12.89 8.39 0.70
N LEU A 74 11.97 8.46 -0.27
CA LEU A 74 10.58 8.02 -0.08
C LEU A 74 10.50 6.50 0.17
N PHE A 75 11.27 5.70 -0.57
CA PHE A 75 11.33 4.25 -0.39
C PHE A 75 11.97 3.89 0.96
N ASP A 76 13.12 4.47 1.31
CA ASP A 76 13.81 4.23 2.59
C ASP A 76 12.92 4.57 3.78
N SER A 77 12.23 5.71 3.72
CA SER A 77 11.26 6.12 4.75
C SER A 77 10.12 5.09 4.89
N THR A 78 9.69 4.48 3.79
CA THR A 78 8.61 3.48 3.80
C THR A 78 9.10 2.14 4.32
N VAL A 79 10.32 1.71 3.96
CA VAL A 79 10.94 0.46 4.45
C VAL A 79 11.19 0.54 5.96
N GLN A 80 11.61 1.68 6.49
CA GLN A 80 11.76 1.86 7.94
C GLN A 80 10.44 1.64 8.72
N HIS A 81 9.29 1.92 8.10
CA HIS A 81 7.98 1.70 8.72
C HIS A 81 7.52 0.23 8.70
N PHE A 82 8.04 -0.57 7.78
CA PHE A 82 7.77 -1.99 7.68
C PHE A 82 9.07 -2.70 7.99
N TYR A 83 9.34 -2.98 9.27
CA TYR A 83 10.50 -3.77 9.68
C TYR A 83 10.61 -5.00 8.78
N VAL A 84 11.53 -4.96 7.81
CA VAL A 84 11.77 -6.10 6.94
C VAL A 84 12.82 -6.91 7.69
N ASP A 85 12.42 -8.10 8.09
CA ASP A 85 13.38 -9.06 8.63
C ASP A 85 14.51 -9.23 7.62
N GLU A 86 15.77 -9.12 8.04
CA GLU A 86 16.91 -9.21 7.11
C GLU A 86 16.89 -10.55 6.37
N ASP A 87 16.42 -11.61 7.04
CA ASP A 87 16.21 -12.93 6.46
C ASP A 87 15.21 -12.91 5.28
N LEU A 88 14.20 -12.03 5.34
CA LEU A 88 13.24 -11.84 4.25
C LEU A 88 13.86 -11.03 3.10
N LEU A 89 14.72 -10.05 3.40
CA LEU A 89 15.47 -9.30 2.37
C LEU A 89 16.45 -10.20 1.62
N GLU A 90 17.15 -11.09 2.33
CA GLU A 90 18.09 -12.04 1.73
C GLU A 90 17.34 -13.02 0.81
N SER A 91 16.22 -13.59 1.28
CA SER A 91 15.37 -14.48 0.49
C SER A 91 14.79 -13.81 -0.76
N ILE A 92 14.37 -12.54 -0.65
CA ILE A 92 13.87 -11.76 -1.79
C ILE A 92 15.01 -11.47 -2.77
N SER A 93 16.19 -11.06 -2.28
CA SER A 93 17.38 -10.78 -3.09
C SER A 93 17.82 -12.00 -3.90
N GLU A 94 17.88 -13.18 -3.28
CA GLU A 94 18.17 -14.44 -3.96
C GLU A 94 17.13 -14.77 -5.03
N SER A 95 15.85 -14.56 -4.73
CA SER A 95 14.77 -14.76 -5.70
C SER A 95 14.86 -13.83 -6.91
N PHE A 96 15.27 -12.56 -6.73
CA PHE A 96 15.50 -11.61 -7.81
C PHE A 96 16.75 -11.95 -8.63
N ALA A 97 17.84 -12.39 -7.97
CA ALA A 97 19.06 -12.85 -8.65
C ALA A 97 18.81 -14.09 -9.54
N LEU A 98 17.86 -14.95 -9.14
CA LEU A 98 17.45 -16.13 -9.91
C LEU A 98 16.46 -15.83 -11.04
N THR A 99 15.74 -14.70 -10.99
CA THR A 99 14.68 -14.38 -11.97
C THR A 99 15.05 -13.29 -12.98
N GLY A 100 16.18 -12.58 -12.81
CA GLY A 100 16.79 -11.76 -13.86
C GLY A 100 15.90 -10.63 -14.39
N PHE A 101 15.35 -9.81 -13.48
CA PHE A 101 14.77 -8.51 -13.82
C PHE A 101 15.81 -7.38 -13.80
#